data_AF-A0AAQ5X9B1-F1
#
_entry.id   AF-A0AAQ5X9B1-F1
#
_cell.length_a   1.000
_cell.length_b   1.000
_cell.length_c   1.000
_cell.angle_alpha   90.00
_cell.angle_beta   90.00
_cell.angle_gamma   90.00
#
_symmetry.space_group_name_H-M   'P 1'
#
loop_
_entity.id
_entity.type
_entity.pdbx_description
1 polymer ?
#
loop_
_entity_poly.entity_id
_entity_poly.type
_entity_poly.pdbx_seq_one_letter_code
_entity_poly.pdbx_strand_id
1 'polypeptide(L)'
;AGKGVIVARDQDEACRAVMDIMKDRAFGSAGEEVVVEELLEGEEVSCLCFSDGHSVAPMPPAQDHKRLQDGDQGPNTGGMGAYCPTPQVSQELLQQIRESVLQKTVDGMREEGTPYVGVLYAGLMLTNQGPKVLEFNCRFGDPECQVLLPLLQSDLYEAILNTMSGKLASSAPVWHQDSSAVTVVMASAGYSGSYQKGVQITGTLQTNVEMIKPLVKAASRPGCSAELGGFAGLFDLKAAGFGTDGVGTKLKIVQACRQLDGLGQDLVAMCVNDVLAQAVEPLFFLRDFTCIRLDIDVAASVVSGIAKACEKAGCALLGNDYLSHVICSICLCH
;
A
#
# COMPACT_ATOMS: atom_id res chain seq x y z
N ALA A 1 -8.96 -1.26 6.19
CA ALA A 1 -9.33 -2.55 6.83
C ALA A 1 -9.47 -2.31 8.33
N GLY A 2 -10.23 -3.12 9.08
CA GLY A 2 -10.63 -2.86 10.47
C GLY A 2 -12.15 -2.70 10.69
N LYS A 3 -12.93 -2.62 9.61
CA LYS A 3 -14.40 -2.74 9.66
C LYS A 3 -14.74 -4.23 9.73
N GLY A 4 -14.82 -4.79 10.93
CA GLY A 4 -15.22 -6.19 11.12
C GLY A 4 -14.55 -6.93 12.28
N VAL A 5 -13.57 -6.33 12.96
CA VAL A 5 -12.92 -6.93 14.13
C VAL A 5 -13.49 -6.28 15.39
N ILE A 6 -13.98 -7.11 16.33
CA ILE A 6 -14.53 -6.66 17.61
C ILE A 6 -13.77 -7.35 18.73
N VAL A 7 -13.07 -6.56 19.56
CA VAL A 7 -12.41 -7.03 20.78
C VAL A 7 -13.39 -6.87 21.93
N ALA A 8 -14.08 -7.96 22.29
CA ALA A 8 -15.03 -7.98 23.38
C ALA A 8 -14.32 -8.07 24.74
N ARG A 9 -14.81 -7.33 25.74
CA ARG A 9 -14.28 -7.33 27.11
C ARG A 9 -14.80 -8.48 27.96
N ASP A 10 -15.97 -9.02 27.59
CA ASP A 10 -16.63 -10.11 28.28
C ASP A 10 -17.43 -10.98 27.31
N GLN A 11 -17.92 -12.11 27.83
CA GLN A 11 -18.68 -13.08 27.07
C GLN A 11 -20.00 -12.50 26.52
N ASP A 12 -20.64 -11.58 27.24
CA ASP A 12 -21.91 -11.00 26.83
C ASP A 12 -21.72 -9.99 25.69
N GLU A 13 -20.64 -9.21 25.71
CA GLU A 13 -20.22 -8.34 24.60
C GLU A 13 -19.83 -9.18 23.38
N ALA A 14 -19.13 -10.31 23.56
CA ALA A 14 -18.79 -11.22 22.46
C ALA A 14 -20.05 -11.84 21.83
N CYS A 15 -20.99 -12.32 22.65
CA CYS A 15 -22.25 -12.90 22.16
C CYS A 15 -23.09 -11.87 21.41
N ARG A 16 -23.15 -10.63 21.91
CA ARG A 16 -23.84 -9.53 21.22
C ARG A 16 -23.18 -9.19 19.89
N ALA A 17 -21.85 -9.10 19.85
CA ALA A 17 -21.10 -8.85 18.63
C ALA A 17 -21.43 -9.88 17.54
N VAL A 18 -21.46 -11.17 17.89
CA VAL A 18 -21.83 -12.24 16.94
C VAL A 18 -23.28 -12.08 16.46
N MET A 19 -24.22 -11.75 17.36
CA MET A 19 -25.62 -11.51 16.97
C MET A 19 -25.75 -10.31 16.03
N ASP A 20 -25.09 -9.19 16.32
CA ASP A 20 -25.13 -7.98 15.49
C ASP A 20 -24.57 -8.26 14.08
N ILE A 21 -23.49 -9.05 13.99
CA ILE A 21 -22.88 -9.44 12.71
C ILE A 21 -23.80 -10.37 11.92
N MET A 22 -24.23 -11.48 12.52
CA MET A 22 -24.88 -12.58 11.78
C MET A 22 -26.39 -12.40 11.63
N LYS A 23 -27.07 -11.84 12.64
CA LYS A 23 -28.54 -11.69 12.66
C LYS A 23 -28.97 -10.35 12.10
N ASP A 24 -28.37 -9.28 12.60
CA ASP A 24 -28.75 -7.91 12.22
C ASP A 24 -28.00 -7.44 10.97
N ARG A 25 -27.12 -8.30 10.43
CA ARG A 25 -26.39 -8.10 9.17
C ARG A 25 -25.68 -6.75 9.12
N ALA A 26 -25.04 -6.36 10.23
CA ALA A 26 -24.32 -5.09 10.34
C ALA A 26 -23.27 -4.89 9.22
N PHE A 27 -22.72 -5.99 8.69
CA PHE A 27 -21.76 -6.00 7.58
C PHE A 27 -22.32 -6.61 6.28
N GLY A 28 -23.63 -6.79 6.16
CA GLY A 28 -24.27 -7.41 5.00
C GLY A 28 -23.82 -8.86 4.79
N SER A 29 -23.54 -9.25 3.54
CA SER A 29 -23.04 -10.60 3.20
C SER A 29 -21.60 -10.85 3.68
N ALA A 30 -20.85 -9.80 4.05
CA ALA A 30 -19.49 -9.95 4.57
C ALA A 30 -19.45 -10.49 6.01
N GLY A 31 -20.61 -10.64 6.67
CA GLY A 31 -20.74 -11.19 8.03
C GLY A 31 -21.39 -12.58 8.09
N GLU A 32 -21.42 -13.34 6.98
CA GLU A 32 -22.03 -14.68 6.95
C GLU A 32 -21.24 -15.72 7.76
N GLU A 33 -19.92 -15.55 7.86
CA GLU A 33 -19.03 -16.35 8.69
C GLU A 33 -18.29 -15.45 9.67
N VAL A 34 -18.10 -15.96 10.89
CA VAL A 34 -17.37 -15.26 11.96
C VAL A 34 -16.35 -16.21 12.53
N VAL A 35 -15.13 -15.72 12.71
CA VAL A 35 -14.06 -16.43 13.42
C VAL A 35 -14.01 -15.89 14.84
N VAL A 36 -14.05 -16.79 15.83
CA VAL A 36 -13.90 -16.46 17.25
C VAL A 36 -12.57 -17.01 17.71
N GLU A 37 -11.71 -16.13 18.21
CA GLU A 37 -10.32 -16.44 18.56
C GLU A 37 -10.02 -16.10 20.01
N GLU A 38 -8.92 -16.65 20.52
CA GLU A 38 -8.38 -16.30 21.83
C GLU A 38 -8.00 -14.81 21.87
N LEU A 39 -8.36 -14.10 22.93
CA LEU A 39 -7.86 -12.75 23.18
C LEU A 39 -6.39 -12.82 23.60
N LEU A 40 -5.50 -12.34 22.73
CA LEU A 40 -4.08 -12.29 23.02
C LEU A 40 -3.70 -10.97 23.70
N GLU A 41 -2.80 -11.05 24.68
CA GLU A 41 -2.22 -9.90 25.37
C GLU A 41 -0.73 -9.81 25.04
N GLY A 42 -0.27 -8.61 24.71
CA GLY A 42 1.10 -8.34 24.30
C GLY A 42 1.25 -7.04 23.54
N GLU A 43 2.41 -6.85 22.93
CA GLU A 43 2.66 -5.75 21.99
C GLU A 43 2.40 -6.20 20.55
N GLU A 44 1.65 -5.40 19.79
CA GLU A 44 1.46 -5.61 18.36
C GLU A 44 2.69 -5.16 17.58
N VAL A 45 3.18 -6.01 16.68
CA VAL A 45 4.27 -5.69 15.75
C VAL A 45 3.98 -6.23 14.36
N SER A 46 4.52 -5.56 13.35
CA SER A 46 4.37 -5.94 11.95
C SER A 46 5.67 -6.46 11.41
N CYS A 47 5.65 -7.70 10.93
CA CYS A 47 6.79 -8.37 10.32
C CYS A 47 6.47 -8.70 8.87
N LEU A 48 7.15 -7.99 7.96
CA LEU A 48 6.97 -8.15 6.52
C LEU A 48 8.17 -8.87 5.91
N CYS A 49 7.97 -9.52 4.77
CA CYS A 49 9.05 -10.01 3.92
C CYS A 49 8.70 -9.93 2.44
N PHE A 50 9.74 -9.78 1.61
CA PHE A 50 9.63 -10.25 0.23
C PHE A 50 9.67 -11.78 0.22
N SER A 51 8.87 -12.39 -0.65
CA SER A 51 8.89 -13.81 -0.91
C SER A 51 8.87 -14.10 -2.41
N ASP A 52 9.75 -14.99 -2.86
CA ASP A 52 9.82 -15.45 -4.25
C ASP A 52 9.10 -16.80 -4.46
N GLY A 53 8.25 -17.20 -3.51
CA GLY A 53 7.56 -18.50 -3.51
C GLY A 53 8.41 -19.67 -3.02
N HIS A 54 9.68 -19.44 -2.66
CA HIS A 54 10.56 -20.43 -2.01
C HIS A 54 11.29 -19.85 -0.80
N SER A 55 11.83 -18.66 -0.95
CA SER A 55 12.66 -17.97 0.02
C SER A 55 11.93 -16.76 0.57
N VAL A 56 12.24 -16.39 1.81
CA VAL A 56 11.81 -15.12 2.41
C VAL A 56 12.99 -14.23 2.74
N ALA A 57 12.86 -12.93 2.44
CA ALA A 57 13.76 -11.87 2.89
C ALA A 57 12.99 -10.92 3.81
N PRO A 58 13.13 -11.09 5.15
CA PRO A 58 12.47 -10.22 6.11
C PRO A 58 12.89 -8.77 5.97
N MET A 59 11.93 -7.88 6.19
CA MET A 59 12.15 -6.45 6.37
C MET A 59 12.40 -6.17 7.86
N PRO A 60 13.00 -5.02 8.22
CA PRO A 60 13.06 -4.59 9.62
C PRO A 60 11.63 -4.50 10.19
N PRO A 61 11.39 -4.96 11.42
CA PRO A 61 10.06 -5.00 11.99
C PRO A 61 9.56 -3.57 12.24
N ALA A 62 8.28 -3.32 11.94
CA ALA A 62 7.64 -2.03 12.13
C ALA A 62 6.53 -2.13 13.18
N GLN A 63 6.09 -1.00 13.68
CA GLN A 63 4.88 -0.92 14.50
C GLN A 63 4.05 0.28 14.04
N ASP A 64 2.75 0.06 13.87
CA ASP A 64 1.78 1.09 13.56
C ASP A 64 1.00 1.51 14.83
N HIS A 65 0.35 2.67 14.75
CA HIS A 65 -0.56 3.15 15.77
C HIS A 65 -1.97 3.22 15.21
N LYS A 66 -2.80 2.21 15.49
CA LYS A 66 -4.18 2.14 14.96
C LYS A 66 -5.14 3.11 15.64
N ARG A 67 -4.86 3.54 16.86
CA ARG A 67 -5.75 4.37 17.68
C ARG A 67 -5.72 5.83 17.26
N LEU A 68 -6.91 6.43 17.17
CA LEU A 68 -7.09 7.78 16.66
C LEU A 68 -6.48 8.87 17.55
N GLN A 69 -6.49 8.66 18.87
CA GLN A 69 -6.15 9.68 19.86
C GLN A 69 -4.89 9.32 20.62
N ASP A 70 -4.20 10.34 21.14
CA ASP A 70 -3.00 10.21 21.96
C ASP A 70 -3.21 9.24 23.14
N GLY A 71 -2.17 8.47 23.46
CA GLY A 71 -2.23 7.45 24.53
C GLY A 71 -3.07 6.22 24.16
N ASP A 72 -3.08 5.88 22.85
CA ASP A 72 -3.79 4.74 22.28
C ASP A 72 -5.30 4.72 22.61
N GLN A 73 -5.93 5.90 22.56
CA GLN A 73 -7.35 6.08 22.86
C GLN A 73 -8.21 6.23 21.59
N GLY A 74 -9.53 6.11 21.77
CA GLY A 74 -10.51 6.33 20.71
C GLY A 74 -10.67 5.15 19.75
N PRO A 75 -11.39 5.34 18.63
CA PRO A 75 -11.69 4.26 17.69
C PRO A 75 -10.43 3.79 16.95
N ASN A 76 -10.48 2.56 16.45
CA ASN A 76 -9.49 2.05 15.51
C ASN A 76 -9.60 2.78 14.17
N THR A 77 -8.46 2.93 13.52
CA THR A 77 -8.28 3.57 12.22
C THR A 77 -7.52 2.65 11.27
N GLY A 78 -7.18 3.13 10.07
CA GLY A 78 -6.22 2.43 9.21
C GLY A 78 -4.78 2.51 9.72
N GLY A 79 -4.48 3.45 10.61
CA GLY A 79 -3.15 3.76 11.13
C GLY A 79 -2.92 5.28 11.18
N MET A 80 -2.53 5.80 12.34
CA MET A 80 -2.26 7.22 12.60
C MET A 80 -0.77 7.57 12.57
N GLY A 81 0.08 6.56 12.42
CA GLY A 81 1.51 6.68 12.36
C GLY A 81 2.16 5.31 12.40
N ALA A 82 3.45 5.27 12.09
CA ALA A 82 4.26 4.07 12.21
C ALA A 82 5.71 4.46 12.46
N TYR A 83 6.49 3.51 12.96
CA TYR A 83 7.93 3.64 13.09
C TYR A 83 8.65 2.33 12.79
N CYS A 84 9.90 2.45 12.37
CA CYS A 84 10.75 1.33 11.99
C CYS A 84 12.23 1.68 12.19
N PRO A 85 13.08 0.75 12.66
CA PRO A 85 12.71 -0.54 13.25
C PRO A 85 12.05 -0.37 14.63
N THR A 86 11.19 -1.31 15.01
CA THR A 86 10.62 -1.40 16.36
C THR A 86 11.61 -2.05 17.33
N PRO A 87 12.02 -1.40 18.44
CA PRO A 87 13.06 -1.90 19.35
C PRO A 87 12.65 -3.13 20.17
N GLN A 88 11.37 -3.46 20.22
CA GLN A 88 10.83 -4.59 20.98
C GLN A 88 11.13 -5.94 20.32
N VAL A 89 11.53 -5.93 19.04
CA VAL A 89 11.94 -7.12 18.30
C VAL A 89 13.46 -7.17 18.17
N SER A 90 14.09 -8.04 18.94
CA SER A 90 15.54 -8.31 18.81
C SER A 90 15.85 -9.07 17.50
N GLN A 91 17.12 -9.11 17.12
CA GLN A 91 17.56 -9.87 15.93
C GLN A 91 17.29 -11.38 16.09
N GLU A 92 17.44 -11.91 17.30
CA GLU A 92 17.12 -13.30 17.62
C GLU A 92 15.62 -13.56 17.47
N LEU A 93 14.78 -12.64 17.97
CA LEU A 93 13.33 -12.75 17.82
C LEU A 93 12.89 -12.61 16.36
N LEU A 94 13.51 -11.71 15.59
CA LEU A 94 13.23 -11.56 14.16
C LEU A 94 13.59 -12.83 13.40
N GLN A 95 14.72 -13.47 13.72
CA GLN A 95 15.11 -14.74 13.12
C GLN A 95 14.13 -15.86 13.52
N GLN A 96 13.67 -15.90 14.77
CA GLN A 96 12.62 -16.83 15.20
C GLN A 96 11.32 -16.59 14.40
N ILE A 97 10.88 -15.34 14.23
CA ILE A 97 9.68 -15.00 13.45
C ILE A 97 9.84 -15.42 11.99
N ARG A 98 11.02 -15.17 11.40
CA ARG A 98 11.34 -15.61 10.04
C ARG A 98 11.14 -17.11 9.89
N GLU A 99 11.70 -17.91 10.78
CA GLU A 99 11.67 -19.38 10.67
C GLU A 99 10.31 -19.96 11.04
N SER A 100 9.67 -19.45 12.10
CA SER A 100 8.46 -20.05 12.66
C SER A 100 7.16 -19.53 12.05
N VAL A 101 7.19 -18.35 11.42
CA VAL A 101 6.01 -17.73 10.81
C VAL A 101 6.23 -17.55 9.31
N LEU A 102 7.18 -16.70 8.90
CA LEU A 102 7.27 -16.24 7.51
C LEU A 102 7.64 -17.38 6.55
N GLN A 103 8.73 -18.10 6.82
CA GLN A 103 9.21 -19.20 5.99
C GLN A 103 8.21 -20.36 6.01
N LYS A 104 7.68 -20.73 7.18
CA LYS A 104 6.64 -21.78 7.28
C LYS A 104 5.38 -21.45 6.50
N THR A 105 4.94 -20.20 6.51
CA THR A 105 3.76 -19.78 5.73
C THR A 105 4.02 -19.94 4.23
N VAL A 106 5.18 -19.50 3.75
CA VAL A 106 5.55 -19.64 2.33
C VAL A 106 5.73 -21.11 1.93
N ASP A 107 6.36 -21.91 2.79
CA ASP A 107 6.53 -23.35 2.56
C ASP A 107 5.17 -24.06 2.50
N GLY A 108 4.25 -23.77 3.42
CA GLY A 108 2.91 -24.36 3.43
C GLY A 108 2.10 -23.98 2.19
N MET A 109 2.08 -22.70 1.81
CA MET A 109 1.42 -22.24 0.58
C MET A 109 1.98 -22.93 -0.67
N ARG A 110 3.29 -23.20 -0.72
CA ARG A 110 3.91 -23.95 -1.80
C ARG A 110 3.53 -25.43 -1.77
N GLU A 111 3.49 -26.06 -0.60
CA GLU A 111 3.09 -27.47 -0.44
C GLU A 111 1.63 -27.70 -0.88
N GLU A 112 0.76 -26.71 -0.68
CA GLU A 112 -0.63 -26.71 -1.17
C GLU A 112 -0.76 -26.43 -2.67
N GLY A 113 0.36 -26.18 -3.38
CA GLY A 113 0.37 -25.91 -4.82
C GLY A 113 0.01 -24.47 -5.19
N THR A 114 -0.03 -23.55 -4.22
CA THR A 114 -0.34 -22.13 -4.38
C THR A 114 0.82 -21.25 -3.90
N PRO A 115 2.01 -21.31 -4.55
CA PRO A 115 3.19 -20.60 -4.08
C PRO A 115 2.95 -19.08 -3.98
N TYR A 116 3.37 -18.49 -2.87
CA TYR A 116 3.17 -17.07 -2.59
C TYR A 116 4.36 -16.22 -3.06
N VAL A 117 4.14 -15.32 -4.02
CA VAL A 117 5.17 -14.41 -4.54
C VAL A 117 4.76 -12.96 -4.33
N GLY A 118 5.63 -12.16 -3.71
CA GLY A 118 5.37 -10.73 -3.46
C GLY A 118 5.73 -10.33 -2.02
N VAL A 119 4.92 -9.43 -1.45
CA VAL A 119 5.08 -8.98 -0.05
C VAL A 119 4.12 -9.76 0.83
N LEU A 120 4.66 -10.53 1.78
CA LEU A 120 3.88 -11.15 2.85
C LEU A 120 3.97 -10.26 4.07
N TYR A 121 2.82 -9.87 4.60
CA TYR A 121 2.70 -9.14 5.86
C TYR A 121 2.14 -10.09 6.91
N ALA A 122 2.79 -10.16 8.07
CA ALA A 122 2.28 -10.81 9.27
C ALA A 122 2.13 -9.77 10.38
N GLY A 123 0.89 -9.54 10.81
CA GLY A 123 0.60 -8.83 12.05
C GLY A 123 0.74 -9.81 13.21
N LEU A 124 1.60 -9.49 14.18
CA LEU A 124 1.95 -10.38 15.27
C LEU A 124 1.62 -9.74 16.62
N MET A 125 1.21 -10.57 17.57
CA MET A 125 1.18 -10.24 18.98
C MET A 125 2.39 -10.86 19.70
N LEU A 126 3.22 -10.05 20.32
CA LEU A 126 4.32 -10.48 21.18
C LEU A 126 3.80 -10.84 22.56
N THR A 127 3.44 -12.11 22.75
CA THR A 127 2.88 -12.61 24.01
C THR A 127 3.96 -13.17 24.94
N ASN A 128 3.60 -13.44 26.19
CA ASN A 128 4.47 -14.15 27.15
C ASN A 128 4.85 -15.58 26.70
N GLN A 129 4.14 -16.15 25.72
CA GLN A 129 4.42 -17.48 25.14
C GLN A 129 5.20 -17.38 23.82
N GLY A 130 5.58 -16.17 23.38
CA GLY A 130 6.23 -15.91 22.10
C GLY A 130 5.30 -15.22 21.09
N PRO A 131 5.80 -14.99 19.85
CA PRO A 131 5.05 -14.32 18.80
C PRO A 131 3.90 -15.22 18.32
N LYS A 132 2.68 -14.66 18.28
CA LYS A 132 1.49 -15.30 17.71
C LYS A 132 0.98 -14.45 16.54
N VAL A 133 0.56 -15.10 15.46
CA VAL A 133 -0.01 -14.40 14.29
C VAL A 133 -1.43 -13.94 14.62
N LEU A 134 -1.72 -12.67 14.36
CA LEU A 134 -3.06 -12.08 14.40
C LEU A 134 -3.71 -12.13 13.01
N GLU A 135 -2.97 -11.71 11.99
CA GLU A 135 -3.47 -11.67 10.63
C GLU A 135 -2.34 -11.73 9.61
N PHE A 136 -2.68 -12.18 8.39
CA PHE A 136 -1.84 -12.04 7.21
C PHE A 136 -2.43 -11.01 6.25
N ASN A 137 -1.56 -10.26 5.60
CA ASN A 137 -1.93 -9.40 4.47
C ASN A 137 -0.98 -9.62 3.30
N CYS A 138 -1.44 -9.28 2.09
CA CYS A 138 -0.73 -9.61 0.86
C CYS A 138 -0.05 -8.40 0.16
N ARG A 139 0.32 -7.39 0.94
CA ARG A 139 0.81 -6.08 0.50
C ARG A 139 1.45 -5.35 1.68
N PHE A 140 2.22 -4.29 1.40
CA PHE A 140 2.69 -3.40 2.45
C PHE A 140 1.53 -2.84 3.30
N GLY A 141 1.78 -2.60 4.58
CA GLY A 141 0.86 -1.83 5.42
C GLY A 141 0.91 -0.35 5.11
N ASP A 142 -0.17 0.36 5.41
CA ASP A 142 -0.25 1.82 5.38
C ASP A 142 -0.61 2.26 6.80
N PRO A 143 0.26 2.98 7.53
CA PRO A 143 1.40 3.78 7.04
C PRO A 143 2.80 3.14 7.18
N GLU A 144 2.92 1.82 7.29
CA GLU A 144 4.22 1.16 7.49
C GLU A 144 5.14 1.24 6.28
N CYS A 145 4.59 1.22 5.06
CA CYS A 145 5.35 1.37 3.82
C CYS A 145 6.23 2.64 3.87
N GLN A 146 5.67 3.71 4.44
CA GLN A 146 6.27 5.03 4.56
C GLN A 146 7.45 5.08 5.54
N VAL A 147 7.63 4.07 6.39
CA VAL A 147 8.82 3.95 7.26
C VAL A 147 9.75 2.82 6.83
N LEU A 148 9.24 1.81 6.12
CA LEU A 148 10.06 0.72 5.61
C LEU A 148 10.88 1.14 4.40
N LEU A 149 10.24 1.63 3.33
CA LEU A 149 10.93 1.92 2.07
C LEU A 149 12.04 2.98 2.21
N PRO A 150 11.93 4.03 3.04
CA PRO A 150 13.05 4.94 3.26
C PRO A 150 14.29 4.29 3.88
N LEU A 151 14.15 3.14 4.55
CA LEU A 151 15.25 2.38 5.13
C LEU A 151 15.82 1.34 4.15
N LEU A 152 15.21 1.13 2.99
CA LEU A 152 15.72 0.22 1.97
C LEU A 152 16.94 0.85 1.28
N GLN A 153 18.10 0.22 1.47
CA GLN A 153 19.35 0.64 0.82
C GLN A 153 19.46 0.11 -0.61
N SER A 154 18.95 -1.11 -0.85
CA SER A 154 18.87 -1.69 -2.18
C SER A 154 17.93 -0.93 -3.11
N ASP A 155 18.11 -1.08 -4.42
CA ASP A 155 17.13 -0.58 -5.38
C ASP A 155 15.85 -1.42 -5.28
N LEU A 156 14.71 -0.77 -5.02
CA LEU A 156 13.40 -1.43 -4.96
C LEU A 156 13.07 -2.18 -6.24
N TYR A 157 13.45 -1.65 -7.41
CA TYR A 157 13.24 -2.33 -8.69
C TYR A 157 14.00 -3.66 -8.75
N GLU A 158 15.25 -3.68 -8.28
CA GLU A 158 16.04 -4.92 -8.22
C GLU A 158 15.46 -5.90 -7.20
N ALA A 159 14.99 -5.41 -6.04
CA ALA A 159 14.33 -6.26 -5.05
C ALA A 159 13.07 -6.93 -5.62
N ILE A 160 12.22 -6.18 -6.33
CA ILE A 160 11.02 -6.72 -7.00
C ILE A 160 11.41 -7.71 -8.09
N LEU A 161 12.38 -7.36 -8.96
CA LEU A 161 12.83 -8.23 -10.04
C LEU A 161 13.42 -9.55 -9.50
N ASN A 162 14.22 -9.49 -8.44
CA ASN A 162 14.77 -10.68 -7.79
C ASN A 162 13.68 -11.53 -7.14
N THR A 163 12.65 -10.90 -6.58
CA THR A 163 11.47 -11.59 -6.04
C THR A 163 10.72 -12.33 -7.14
N MET A 164 10.42 -11.67 -8.27
CA MET A 164 9.69 -12.28 -9.39
C MET A 164 10.49 -13.38 -10.10
N SER A 165 11.81 -13.33 -10.03
CA SER A 165 12.71 -14.26 -10.74
C SER A 165 13.25 -15.41 -9.88
N GLY A 166 12.79 -15.57 -8.63
CA GLY A 166 13.24 -16.67 -7.76
C GLY A 166 14.69 -16.51 -7.27
N LYS A 167 15.18 -15.28 -7.15
CA LYS A 167 16.58 -14.97 -6.82
C LYS A 167 16.78 -14.37 -5.43
N LEU A 168 15.75 -14.40 -4.59
CA LEU A 168 15.78 -13.70 -3.32
C LEU A 168 16.85 -14.26 -2.37
N ALA A 169 17.06 -15.58 -2.37
CA ALA A 169 18.10 -16.24 -1.57
C ALA A 169 19.53 -15.78 -1.92
N SER A 170 19.80 -15.51 -3.21
CA SER A 170 21.11 -15.07 -3.68
C SER A 170 21.28 -13.55 -3.70
N SER A 171 20.18 -12.80 -3.60
CA SER A 171 20.16 -11.35 -3.79
C SER A 171 19.09 -10.69 -2.93
N ALA A 172 19.20 -10.91 -1.62
CA ALA A 172 18.31 -10.33 -0.64
C ALA A 172 18.50 -8.79 -0.55
N PRO A 173 17.41 -8.02 -0.35
CA PRO A 173 17.50 -6.58 -0.13
C PRO A 173 18.26 -6.24 1.16
N VAL A 174 19.01 -5.15 1.09
CA VAL A 174 19.80 -4.59 2.20
C VAL A 174 19.09 -3.37 2.77
N TRP A 175 19.09 -3.26 4.09
CA TRP A 175 18.44 -2.20 4.85
C TRP A 175 19.47 -1.41 5.67
N HIS A 176 19.25 -0.10 5.81
CA HIS A 176 20.05 0.75 6.68
C HIS A 176 19.95 0.29 8.14
N GLN A 177 21.09 -0.04 8.75
CA GLN A 177 21.14 -0.59 10.12
C GLN A 177 21.18 0.48 11.21
N ASP A 178 21.78 1.65 10.93
CA ASP A 178 21.98 2.73 11.90
C ASP A 178 20.97 3.88 11.73
N SER A 179 19.80 3.57 11.16
CA SER A 179 18.77 4.55 10.84
C SER A 179 17.40 4.10 11.36
N SER A 180 16.56 5.07 11.69
CA SER A 180 15.16 4.85 12.00
C SER A 180 14.30 5.83 11.22
N ALA A 181 13.09 5.39 10.85
CA ALA A 181 12.09 6.19 10.19
C ALA A 181 10.82 6.22 11.04
N VAL A 182 10.19 7.39 11.09
CA VAL A 182 8.94 7.62 11.80
C VAL A 182 8.02 8.40 10.87
N THR A 183 6.75 8.01 10.82
CA THR A 183 5.71 8.71 10.07
C THR A 183 4.53 9.02 10.98
N VAL A 184 3.93 10.19 10.77
CA VAL A 184 2.75 10.66 11.50
C VAL A 184 1.70 11.05 10.48
N VAL A 185 0.51 10.48 10.61
CA VAL A 185 -0.61 10.75 9.71
C VAL A 185 -1.35 12.00 10.19
N MET A 186 -1.52 12.95 9.26
CA MET A 186 -2.42 14.08 9.47
C MET A 186 -3.81 13.72 8.94
N ALA A 187 -4.74 13.42 9.84
CA ALA A 187 -6.11 13.06 9.47
C ALA A 187 -7.06 14.28 9.47
N SER A 188 -8.10 14.23 8.63
CA SER A 188 -9.17 15.23 8.64
C SER A 188 -9.99 15.13 9.93
N ALA A 189 -10.42 16.27 10.48
CA ALA A 189 -11.30 16.29 11.64
C ALA A 189 -12.58 15.48 11.37
N GLY A 190 -12.90 14.53 12.25
CA GLY A 190 -14.03 13.61 12.14
C GLY A 190 -13.68 12.20 11.62
N TYR A 191 -12.45 11.97 11.13
CA TYR A 191 -11.93 10.63 10.88
C TYR A 191 -11.90 9.81 12.18
N SER A 192 -12.20 8.50 12.20
CA SER A 192 -12.52 7.57 11.10
C SER A 192 -13.99 7.56 10.65
N GLY A 193 -14.81 8.48 11.16
CA GLY A 193 -16.21 8.67 10.79
C GLY A 193 -16.41 9.57 9.57
N SER A 194 -17.47 10.39 9.59
CA SER A 194 -17.69 11.39 8.55
C SER A 194 -16.79 12.61 8.80
N TYR A 195 -16.08 13.05 7.76
CA TYR A 195 -15.17 14.19 7.82
C TYR A 195 -15.41 15.14 6.64
N GLN A 196 -15.04 16.40 6.83
CA GLN A 196 -15.16 17.42 5.80
C GLN A 196 -14.10 17.20 4.71
N LYS A 197 -14.53 17.24 3.44
CA LYS A 197 -13.63 17.21 2.27
C LYS A 197 -13.39 18.63 1.76
N GLY A 198 -12.30 18.80 1.00
CA GLY A 198 -11.99 20.08 0.35
C GLY A 198 -11.46 21.17 1.29
N VAL A 199 -11.00 20.80 2.49
CA VAL A 199 -10.33 21.73 3.40
C VAL A 199 -9.00 22.16 2.80
N GLN A 200 -8.73 23.47 2.78
CA GLN A 200 -7.48 24.00 2.26
C GLN A 200 -6.30 23.57 3.15
N ILE A 201 -5.29 22.95 2.53
CA ILE A 201 -4.03 22.58 3.19
C ILE A 201 -2.99 23.65 2.85
N THR A 202 -2.53 24.41 3.85
CA THR A 202 -1.52 25.47 3.68
C THR A 202 -0.13 25.03 4.14
N GLY A 203 0.91 25.45 3.42
CA GLY A 203 2.32 25.11 3.72
C GLY A 203 3.14 24.84 2.45
N THR A 204 4.39 24.40 2.58
CA THR A 204 5.31 24.14 1.46
C THR A 204 4.86 23.02 0.50
N LEU A 205 3.87 22.21 0.89
CA LEU A 205 3.22 21.19 0.05
C LEU A 205 2.15 21.76 -0.89
N GLN A 206 1.65 22.98 -0.65
CA GLN A 206 0.54 23.57 -1.41
C GLN A 206 0.94 23.92 -2.86
N THR A 207 2.21 24.28 -3.09
CA THR A 207 2.73 24.61 -4.42
C THR A 207 2.58 23.45 -5.41
N ASN A 208 2.73 22.20 -4.96
CA ASN A 208 2.61 21.01 -5.81
C ASN A 208 1.18 20.70 -6.20
N VAL A 209 0.28 20.79 -5.21
CA VAL A 209 -1.13 20.47 -5.37
C VAL A 209 -1.80 21.49 -6.30
N GLU A 210 -1.48 22.77 -6.19
CA GLU A 210 -2.04 23.81 -7.07
C GLU A 210 -1.56 23.71 -8.52
N MET A 211 -0.30 23.33 -8.75
CA MET A 211 0.22 23.10 -10.10
C MET A 211 -0.38 21.85 -10.77
N ILE A 212 -0.64 20.80 -9.99
CA ILE A 212 -1.06 19.49 -10.52
C ILE A 212 -2.58 19.37 -10.66
N LYS A 213 -3.36 20.07 -9.80
CA LYS A 213 -4.82 20.11 -9.85
C LYS A 213 -5.41 20.37 -11.26
N PRO A 214 -5.00 21.41 -12.01
CA PRO A 214 -5.55 21.65 -13.35
C PRO A 214 -5.17 20.56 -14.34
N LEU A 215 -3.97 19.97 -14.21
CA LEU A 215 -3.50 18.89 -15.09
C LEU A 215 -4.34 17.62 -14.92
N VAL A 216 -4.68 17.26 -13.68
CA VAL A 216 -5.53 16.08 -13.39
C VAL A 216 -6.95 16.30 -13.84
N LYS A 217 -7.50 17.50 -13.60
CA LYS A 217 -8.87 17.83 -14.01
C LYS A 217 -9.05 17.76 -15.53
N ALA A 218 -8.01 18.12 -16.29
CA ALA A 218 -8.02 18.00 -17.75
C ALA A 218 -8.17 16.54 -18.23
N ALA A 219 -7.63 15.59 -17.47
CA ALA A 219 -7.73 14.16 -17.74
C ALA A 219 -8.96 13.51 -17.08
N SER A 220 -10.08 14.23 -16.92
CA SER A 220 -11.32 13.66 -16.36
C SER A 220 -12.23 13.08 -17.45
N ARG A 221 -13.01 12.04 -17.13
CA ARG A 221 -14.01 11.43 -18.03
C ARG A 221 -15.35 11.18 -17.34
N PRO A 222 -16.45 11.02 -18.09
CA PRO A 222 -17.75 10.62 -17.52
C PRO A 222 -17.64 9.32 -16.71
N GLY A 223 -18.30 9.28 -15.55
CA GLY A 223 -18.24 8.14 -14.62
C GLY A 223 -17.04 8.16 -13.66
N CYS A 224 -16.25 9.23 -13.65
CA CYS A 224 -15.07 9.37 -12.78
C CYS A 224 -15.08 10.72 -12.06
N SER A 225 -14.75 10.73 -10.76
CA SER A 225 -14.52 11.95 -9.97
C SER A 225 -13.02 12.19 -9.79
N ALA A 226 -12.42 12.99 -10.68
CA ALA A 226 -10.98 13.28 -10.69
C ALA A 226 -10.62 14.54 -9.87
N GLU A 227 -11.23 14.73 -8.69
CA GLU A 227 -10.83 15.80 -7.76
C GLU A 227 -9.59 15.38 -6.97
N LEU A 228 -8.48 16.11 -7.15
CA LEU A 228 -7.24 15.88 -6.41
C LEU A 228 -7.49 16.12 -4.90
N GLY A 229 -7.31 15.07 -4.08
CA GLY A 229 -7.61 15.07 -2.64
C GLY A 229 -8.87 14.30 -2.24
N GLY A 230 -9.58 13.68 -3.19
CA GLY A 230 -10.55 12.64 -2.89
C GLY A 230 -9.85 11.28 -2.76
N PHE A 231 -9.88 10.67 -1.57
CA PHE A 231 -9.32 9.33 -1.27
C PHE A 231 -9.87 8.16 -2.11
N ALA A 232 -10.73 8.42 -3.10
CA ALA A 232 -11.35 7.40 -3.93
C ALA A 232 -11.91 8.01 -5.23
N GLY A 233 -11.65 7.34 -6.36
CA GLY A 233 -12.49 7.39 -7.54
C GLY A 233 -13.49 6.22 -7.51
N LEU A 234 -14.76 6.47 -7.85
CA LEU A 234 -15.75 5.42 -8.03
C LEU A 234 -15.82 5.02 -9.50
N PHE A 235 -15.82 3.73 -9.77
CA PHE A 235 -16.08 3.15 -11.10
C PHE A 235 -16.88 1.84 -10.94
N ASP A 236 -17.73 1.51 -11.90
CA ASP A 236 -18.52 0.27 -11.89
C ASP A 236 -17.66 -0.93 -12.32
N LEU A 237 -17.50 -1.91 -11.42
CA LEU A 237 -16.50 -2.99 -11.53
C LEU A 237 -16.98 -4.24 -12.29
N LYS A 238 -18.18 -4.23 -12.88
CA LYS A 238 -18.79 -5.47 -13.42
C LYS A 238 -18.04 -6.14 -14.58
N ALA A 239 -16.99 -5.56 -15.14
CA ALA A 239 -16.18 -6.15 -16.21
C ALA A 239 -14.69 -5.76 -16.16
N ALA A 240 -14.13 -5.46 -14.97
CA ALA A 240 -12.81 -4.85 -14.89
C ALA A 240 -11.60 -5.80 -14.88
N GLY A 241 -10.55 -5.45 -15.63
CA GLY A 241 -9.21 -6.08 -15.59
C GLY A 241 -8.14 -5.11 -15.09
N PHE A 242 -6.92 -5.59 -14.79
CA PHE A 242 -5.82 -4.74 -14.33
C PHE A 242 -4.55 -4.98 -15.15
N GLY A 243 -3.84 -3.90 -15.48
CA GLY A 243 -2.58 -3.95 -16.23
C GLY A 243 -1.57 -2.95 -15.67
N THR A 244 -0.31 -3.35 -15.61
CA THR A 244 0.82 -2.54 -15.15
C THR A 244 2.03 -2.84 -16.01
N ASP A 245 2.68 -1.78 -16.51
CA ASP A 245 3.92 -1.86 -17.26
C ASP A 245 4.83 -0.67 -16.91
N GLY A 246 6.11 -0.76 -17.25
CA GLY A 246 7.14 0.21 -16.89
C GLY A 246 8.02 0.60 -18.06
N VAL A 247 8.56 1.81 -18.01
CA VAL A 247 9.47 2.34 -19.06
C VAL A 247 10.92 1.87 -18.95
N GLY A 248 11.24 1.09 -17.90
CA GLY A 248 12.51 0.37 -17.75
C GLY A 248 13.76 1.25 -17.90
N THR A 249 14.70 0.82 -18.75
CA THR A 249 15.99 1.50 -18.97
C THR A 249 15.87 2.90 -19.59
N LYS A 250 14.72 3.27 -20.15
CA LYS A 250 14.47 4.65 -20.60
C LYS A 250 14.57 5.66 -19.46
N LEU A 251 14.28 5.25 -18.22
CA LEU A 251 14.48 6.08 -17.03
C LEU A 251 15.92 6.59 -16.93
N LYS A 252 16.91 5.73 -17.21
CA LYS A 252 18.34 6.09 -17.14
C LYS A 252 18.71 7.14 -18.20
N ILE A 253 18.12 7.06 -19.40
CA ILE A 253 18.34 8.01 -20.50
C ILE A 253 17.69 9.35 -20.19
N VAL A 254 16.42 9.32 -19.78
CA VAL A 254 15.64 10.51 -19.41
C VAL A 254 16.31 11.26 -18.25
N GLN A 255 16.82 10.55 -17.24
CA GLN A 255 17.62 11.13 -16.15
C GLN A 255 18.92 11.74 -16.63
N ALA A 256 19.68 11.06 -17.49
CA ALA A 256 20.94 11.57 -18.04
C ALA A 256 20.73 12.81 -18.93
N CYS A 257 19.64 12.85 -19.71
CA CYS A 257 19.31 13.92 -20.63
C CYS A 257 18.53 15.08 -19.98
N ARG A 258 18.05 14.93 -18.73
CA ARG A 258 17.16 15.87 -18.05
C ARG A 258 15.88 16.22 -18.85
N GLN A 259 15.40 15.29 -19.66
CA GLN A 259 14.19 15.43 -20.48
C GLN A 259 13.09 14.52 -19.93
N LEU A 260 12.38 15.01 -18.90
CA LEU A 260 11.41 14.24 -18.10
C LEU A 260 9.96 14.34 -18.62
N ASP A 261 9.71 15.23 -19.57
CA ASP A 261 8.40 15.53 -20.15
C ASP A 261 7.86 14.39 -21.03
N GLY A 262 8.73 13.67 -21.73
CA GLY A 262 8.38 12.46 -22.48
C GLY A 262 8.11 11.23 -21.60
N LEU A 263 8.66 11.20 -20.39
CA LEU A 263 8.59 10.02 -19.50
C LEU A 263 7.15 9.67 -19.13
N GLY A 264 6.36 10.67 -18.76
CA GLY A 264 4.97 10.47 -18.39
C GLY A 264 4.11 9.94 -19.54
N GLN A 265 4.44 10.33 -20.77
CA GLN A 265 3.75 9.83 -21.97
C GLN A 265 4.12 8.38 -22.25
N ASP A 266 5.40 8.04 -22.15
CA ASP A 266 5.88 6.68 -22.34
C ASP A 266 5.27 5.72 -21.30
N LEU A 267 5.15 6.14 -20.03
CA LEU A 267 4.51 5.35 -18.96
C LEU A 267 3.07 4.99 -19.30
N VAL A 268 2.30 5.99 -19.77
CA VAL A 268 0.90 5.76 -20.15
C VAL A 268 0.82 4.94 -21.43
N ALA A 269 1.62 5.26 -22.45
CA ALA A 269 1.57 4.61 -23.75
C ALA A 269 1.92 3.11 -23.68
N MET A 270 2.92 2.74 -22.87
CA MET A 270 3.27 1.32 -22.66
C MET A 270 2.08 0.55 -22.11
N CYS A 271 1.51 1.04 -21.00
CA CYS A 271 0.37 0.38 -20.37
C CYS A 271 -0.89 0.42 -21.27
N VAL A 272 -1.16 1.51 -21.99
CA VAL A 272 -2.33 1.63 -22.90
C VAL A 272 -2.18 0.73 -24.13
N ASN A 273 -0.99 0.62 -24.72
CA ASN A 273 -0.78 -0.21 -25.91
C ASN A 273 -1.00 -1.68 -25.60
N ASP A 274 -0.54 -2.15 -24.45
CA ASP A 274 -0.77 -3.53 -23.99
C ASP A 274 -2.26 -3.83 -23.81
N VAL A 275 -3.00 -2.84 -23.31
CA VAL A 275 -4.45 -2.91 -23.12
C VAL A 275 -5.20 -2.95 -24.45
N LEU A 276 -4.85 -2.06 -25.37
CA LEU A 276 -5.44 -2.00 -26.70
C LEU A 276 -5.14 -3.28 -27.50
N ALA A 277 -3.97 -3.90 -27.30
CA ALA A 277 -3.61 -5.17 -27.92
C ALA A 277 -4.52 -6.34 -27.49
N GLN A 278 -5.15 -6.24 -26.31
CA GLN A 278 -6.16 -7.20 -25.83
C GLN A 278 -7.59 -6.83 -26.23
N ALA A 279 -7.78 -5.78 -27.05
CA ALA A 279 -9.08 -5.23 -27.44
C ALA A 279 -9.92 -4.72 -26.23
N VAL A 280 -9.24 -4.22 -25.21
CA VAL A 280 -9.81 -3.76 -23.94
C VAL A 280 -9.73 -2.23 -23.88
N GLU A 281 -10.73 -1.57 -23.29
CA GLU A 281 -10.74 -0.11 -23.15
C GLU A 281 -9.97 0.32 -21.88
N PRO A 282 -8.97 1.24 -21.98
CA PRO A 282 -8.31 1.81 -20.80
C PRO A 282 -9.24 2.81 -20.10
N LEU A 283 -9.52 2.58 -18.81
CA LEU A 283 -10.50 3.40 -18.10
C LEU A 283 -9.86 4.53 -17.29
N PHE A 284 -8.91 4.18 -16.44
CA PHE A 284 -8.19 5.13 -15.62
C PHE A 284 -6.79 4.63 -15.26
N PHE A 285 -5.91 5.58 -14.97
CA PHE A 285 -4.62 5.35 -14.32
C PHE A 285 -4.70 5.80 -12.87
N LEU A 286 -4.23 4.95 -11.96
CA LEU A 286 -3.86 5.36 -10.63
C LEU A 286 -2.42 5.84 -10.65
N ARG A 287 -2.17 7.00 -10.05
CA ARG A 287 -0.81 7.50 -9.82
C ARG A 287 -0.41 7.36 -8.38
N ASP A 288 0.82 6.90 -8.23
CA ASP A 288 1.66 7.13 -7.07
C ASP A 288 2.94 7.84 -7.58
N PHE A 289 3.30 9.03 -7.07
CA PHE A 289 4.51 9.77 -7.51
C PHE A 289 5.45 10.05 -6.35
N THR A 290 6.65 9.51 -6.48
CA THR A 290 7.18 8.77 -5.34
C THR A 290 8.73 8.90 -5.55
N CYS A 291 9.45 9.64 -4.68
CA CYS A 291 10.89 9.98 -4.80
C CYS A 291 11.64 10.16 -3.45
N ILE A 292 12.97 9.91 -3.42
CA ILE A 292 13.84 10.06 -2.21
C ILE A 292 13.90 11.52 -1.73
N ARG A 293 13.98 12.47 -2.66
CA ARG A 293 13.87 13.90 -2.40
C ARG A 293 12.91 14.49 -3.42
N LEU A 294 11.88 15.16 -2.92
CA LEU A 294 10.88 15.79 -3.77
C LEU A 294 11.47 17.00 -4.50
N ASP A 295 11.64 16.85 -5.81
CA ASP A 295 11.85 17.95 -6.73
C ASP A 295 10.52 18.27 -7.41
N ILE A 296 10.03 19.48 -7.13
CA ILE A 296 8.70 19.94 -7.51
C ILE A 296 8.56 20.06 -9.03
N ASP A 297 9.60 20.56 -9.70
CA ASP A 297 9.59 20.78 -11.15
C ASP A 297 9.65 19.45 -11.89
N VAL A 298 10.42 18.49 -11.37
CA VAL A 298 10.47 17.11 -11.86
C VAL A 298 9.10 16.44 -11.71
N ALA A 299 8.49 16.52 -10.52
CA ALA A 299 7.18 15.93 -10.26
C ALA A 299 6.11 16.50 -11.18
N ALA A 300 6.05 17.84 -11.30
CA ALA A 300 5.10 18.52 -12.17
C ALA A 300 5.29 18.15 -13.65
N SER A 301 6.54 18.04 -14.12
CA SER A 301 6.85 17.66 -15.50
C SER A 301 6.38 16.24 -15.83
N VAL A 302 6.70 15.26 -14.97
CA VAL A 302 6.28 13.86 -15.15
C VAL A 302 4.75 13.75 -15.10
N VAL A 303 4.12 14.36 -14.10
CA VAL A 303 2.66 14.35 -13.94
C VAL A 303 1.95 15.01 -15.12
N SER A 304 2.50 16.09 -15.67
CA SER A 304 2.00 16.74 -16.90
C SER A 304 2.07 15.81 -18.10
N GLY A 305 3.16 15.05 -18.26
CA GLY A 305 3.29 14.04 -19.30
C GLY A 305 2.23 12.93 -19.19
N ILE A 306 2.00 12.41 -17.98
CA ILE A 306 0.98 11.38 -17.72
C ILE A 306 -0.41 11.94 -18.04
N ALA A 307 -0.75 13.12 -17.53
CA ALA A 307 -2.06 13.75 -17.76
C ALA A 307 -2.38 13.93 -19.25
N LYS A 308 -1.43 14.46 -20.02
CA LYS A 308 -1.59 14.64 -21.48
C LYS A 308 -1.77 13.31 -22.22
N ALA A 309 -1.06 12.27 -21.80
CA ALA A 309 -1.19 10.96 -22.42
C ALA A 309 -2.52 10.28 -22.04
N CYS A 310 -2.98 10.43 -20.80
CA CYS A 310 -4.29 9.95 -20.38
C CYS A 310 -5.42 10.61 -21.19
N GLU A 311 -5.35 11.93 -21.38
CA GLU A 311 -6.28 12.68 -22.21
C GLU A 311 -6.30 12.15 -23.66
N LYS A 312 -5.14 11.92 -24.27
CA LYS A 312 -5.03 11.33 -25.62
C LYS A 312 -5.60 9.91 -25.69
N ALA A 313 -5.46 9.12 -24.63
CA ALA A 313 -5.94 7.74 -24.55
C ALA A 313 -7.42 7.63 -24.14
N GLY A 314 -8.09 8.73 -23.80
CA GLY A 314 -9.47 8.71 -23.32
C GLY A 314 -9.65 8.09 -21.93
N CYS A 315 -8.58 7.96 -21.15
CA CYS A 315 -8.62 7.41 -19.80
C CYS A 315 -8.53 8.50 -18.73
N ALA A 316 -9.17 8.27 -17.59
CA ALA A 316 -9.06 9.18 -16.45
C ALA A 316 -7.70 9.11 -15.77
N LEU A 317 -7.28 10.20 -15.13
CA LEU A 317 -6.14 10.19 -14.22
C LEU A 317 -6.63 10.36 -12.78
N LEU A 318 -6.55 9.28 -12.02
CA LEU A 318 -6.96 9.21 -10.62
C LEU A 318 -5.74 9.24 -9.70
N GLY A 319 -5.85 9.92 -8.56
CA GLY A 319 -4.73 10.10 -7.63
C GLY A 319 -4.94 9.38 -6.31
N ASN A 320 -3.86 8.79 -5.80
CA ASN A 320 -3.52 8.72 -4.37
C ASN A 320 -2.20 9.49 -4.15
N ASP A 321 -1.75 9.56 -2.90
CA ASP A 321 -0.75 10.45 -2.31
C ASP A 321 0.62 10.58 -3.03
N TYR A 322 1.40 11.59 -2.63
CA TYR A 322 2.77 11.84 -3.12
C TYR A 322 3.84 11.15 -2.24
N LEU A 323 4.23 9.86 -2.42
CA LEU A 323 5.16 9.19 -1.45
C LEU A 323 6.03 7.96 -1.93
N SER A 324 7.26 8.15 -2.46
CA SER A 324 8.43 7.20 -2.77
C SER A 324 8.41 5.95 -3.77
N HIS A 325 8.79 6.08 -5.09
CA HIS A 325 8.62 5.27 -6.38
C HIS A 325 7.34 5.22 -7.33
N VAL A 326 7.39 5.71 -8.58
CA VAL A 326 6.22 5.69 -9.51
C VAL A 326 5.71 4.29 -9.87
N ILE A 327 4.55 3.89 -9.34
CA ILE A 327 3.76 2.74 -9.81
C ILE A 327 2.52 3.28 -10.52
N CYS A 328 2.43 3.06 -11.83
CA CYS A 328 1.21 3.30 -12.60
C CYS A 328 0.43 1.98 -12.67
N SER A 329 -0.80 1.98 -12.15
CA SER A 329 -1.74 0.86 -12.33
C SER A 329 -2.90 1.31 -13.20
N ILE A 330 -3.17 0.59 -14.30
CA ILE A 330 -4.39 0.78 -15.12
C ILE A 330 -5.49 -0.16 -14.62
N CYS A 331 -6.72 0.37 -14.55
CA CYS A 331 -7.94 -0.42 -14.50
C CYS A 331 -8.65 -0.45 -15.86
N LEU A 332 -9.19 -1.60 -16.24
CA LEU A 332 -9.63 -1.97 -17.59
C LEU A 332 -11.11 -2.33 -17.64
N CYS A 333 -11.75 -2.36 -18.81
CA CYS A 333 -13.06 -3.01 -19.04
C CYS A 333 -13.05 -3.87 -20.31
N HIS A 334 -13.55 -5.10 -20.23
CA HIS A 334 -13.93 -5.91 -21.40
C HIS A 334 -15.23 -5.43 -22.05
#